data_AF-M4U6C7-F1
#
_entry.id   AF-M4U6C7-F1
#
_cell.length_a   1.000
_cell.length_b   1.000
_cell.length_c   1.000
_cell.angle_alpha   90.00
_cell.angle_beta   90.00
_cell.angle_gamma   90.00
#
_symmetry.space_group_name_H-M   'P 1'
#
loop_
_entity.id
_entity.type
_entity.pdbx_description
1 polymer ?
#
loop_
_entity_poly.entity_id
_entity_poly.type
_entity_poly.pdbx_seq_one_letter_code
_entity_poly.pdbx_strand_id
1 'polypeptide(L)'
;MKMKLNNVIFTRNLEFMRINKGILFAASLLVSFAHAETLEFPKAGFSIASLDSSPTLGIIQPIQMLLPAKNGFSANVNVQVQAYSGTMQEYKDLSEGQFKLRGLTVLYINEQGNSLTFEYRGKMQSLSLHWYAKAFKKGDHIYLATATSTEDDWELNKEQLMSNVNSFKLSK
;
A
#
# COMPACT_ATOMS: atom_id res chain seq x y z
N MET A 1 -6.42 29.42 57.25
CA MET A 1 -5.48 30.57 57.24
C MET A 1 -5.92 31.54 56.15
N LYS A 2 -6.42 32.72 56.53
CA LYS A 2 -6.69 33.87 55.65
C LYS A 2 -5.40 34.69 55.50
N MET A 3 -5.12 35.25 54.32
CA MET A 3 -4.53 36.58 54.07
C MET A 3 -4.37 36.75 52.54
N LYS A 4 -5.10 37.66 51.86
CA LYS A 4 -5.02 39.13 51.72
C LYS A 4 -3.89 39.64 50.79
N LEU A 5 -4.36 40.15 49.64
CA LEU A 5 -3.97 41.34 48.82
C LEU A 5 -2.55 41.91 48.88
N ASN A 6 -2.04 42.35 47.72
CA ASN A 6 -1.74 43.77 47.46
C ASN A 6 -1.51 44.10 45.96
N ASN A 7 -2.13 45.22 45.55
CA ASN A 7 -1.91 45.98 44.30
C ASN A 7 -0.54 46.67 44.30
N VAL A 8 0.07 46.89 43.11
CA VAL A 8 0.74 48.16 42.75
C VAL A 8 0.70 48.37 41.22
N ILE A 9 0.30 49.58 40.84
CA ILE A 9 0.23 50.18 39.50
C ILE A 9 1.60 50.69 39.08
N PHE A 10 2.00 50.60 37.80
CA PHE A 10 2.86 51.63 37.19
C PHE A 10 2.61 51.77 35.68
N THR A 11 2.04 52.90 35.31
CA THR A 11 1.97 53.47 33.96
C THR A 11 3.36 53.81 33.43
N ARG A 12 3.62 53.67 32.12
CA ARG A 12 4.18 54.76 31.30
C ARG A 12 4.34 54.41 29.81
N ASN A 13 3.87 55.38 29.01
CA ASN A 13 4.41 55.90 27.76
C ASN A 13 4.21 55.13 26.44
N LEU A 14 3.34 55.74 25.61
CA LEU A 14 3.38 55.70 24.16
C LEU A 14 4.76 56.11 23.66
N GLU A 15 5.33 55.33 22.73
CA GLU A 15 6.20 55.87 21.70
C GLU A 15 5.60 55.57 20.32
N PHE A 16 5.35 56.65 19.57
CA PHE A 16 5.07 56.63 18.15
C PHE A 16 6.32 56.12 17.42
N MET A 17 6.21 55.01 16.68
CA MET A 17 7.21 54.65 15.67
C MET A 17 6.62 54.74 14.26
N ARG A 18 7.32 55.56 13.47
CA ARG A 18 7.06 55.96 12.09
C ARG A 18 6.89 54.76 11.15
N ILE A 19 5.83 54.79 10.36
CA ILE A 19 5.60 53.87 9.24
C ILE A 19 6.58 54.22 8.12
N ASN A 20 7.59 53.37 7.91
CA ASN A 20 8.55 53.51 6.83
C ASN A 20 7.98 52.85 5.57
N LYS A 21 7.86 53.62 4.48
CA LYS A 21 7.48 53.14 3.15
C LYS A 21 8.66 52.36 2.56
N GLY A 22 8.53 51.05 2.39
CA GLY A 22 9.54 50.31 1.66
C GLY A 22 9.36 48.79 1.73
N ILE A 23 9.25 48.21 0.54
CA ILE A 23 9.40 46.78 0.21
C ILE A 23 8.11 45.95 0.34
N LEU A 24 7.34 45.95 -0.76
CA LEU A 24 6.47 44.83 -1.10
C LEU A 24 7.38 43.62 -1.41
N PHE A 25 7.50 42.70 -0.46
CA PHE A 25 8.01 41.36 -0.74
C PHE A 25 6.89 40.58 -1.42
N ALA A 26 6.87 40.57 -2.75
CA ALA A 26 6.05 39.65 -3.52
C ALA A 26 6.67 38.24 -3.37
N ALA A 27 6.34 37.57 -2.26
CA ALA A 27 6.62 36.16 -2.09
C ALA A 27 5.71 35.40 -3.06
N SER A 28 6.21 35.14 -4.26
CA SER A 28 5.61 34.19 -5.20
C SER A 28 5.57 32.82 -4.53
N LEU A 29 4.43 32.50 -3.91
CA LEU A 29 4.11 31.14 -3.48
C LEU A 29 4.07 30.27 -4.73
N LEU A 30 5.19 29.63 -5.05
CA LEU A 30 5.23 28.48 -5.92
C LEU A 30 4.53 27.35 -5.18
N VAL A 31 3.21 27.30 -5.32
CA VAL A 31 2.41 26.14 -4.92
C VAL A 31 2.77 25.03 -5.92
N SER A 32 3.73 24.19 -5.55
CA SER A 32 3.97 22.94 -6.26
C SER A 32 2.75 22.05 -6.06
N PHE A 33 1.85 22.05 -7.05
CA PHE A 33 0.81 21.02 -7.13
C PHE A 33 1.52 19.69 -7.41
N ALA A 34 1.63 18.84 -6.40
CA ALA A 34 1.98 17.44 -6.59
C ALA A 34 0.96 16.85 -7.55
N HIS A 35 1.37 16.61 -8.81
CA HIS A 35 0.54 15.92 -9.78
C HIS A 35 0.55 14.44 -9.42
N ALA A 36 -0.63 13.87 -9.19
CA ALA A 36 -0.79 12.43 -9.15
C ALA A 36 -0.32 11.85 -10.50
N GLU A 37 0.44 10.74 -10.45
CA GLU A 37 0.83 10.04 -11.67
C GLU A 37 -0.41 9.52 -12.40
N THR A 38 -0.43 9.62 -13.73
CA THR A 38 -1.54 9.16 -14.56
C THR A 38 -1.40 7.67 -14.86
N LEU A 39 -2.46 6.91 -14.57
CA LEU A 39 -2.61 5.51 -14.96
C LEU A 39 -3.25 5.44 -16.35
N GLU A 40 -2.59 4.76 -17.28
CA GLU A 40 -3.03 4.62 -18.68
C GLU A 40 -3.64 3.24 -18.94
N PHE A 41 -4.84 3.20 -19.51
CA PHE A 41 -5.57 1.97 -19.87
C PHE A 41 -5.82 1.92 -21.37
N PRO A 42 -4.79 1.67 -22.21
CA PRO A 42 -4.88 1.83 -23.66
C PRO A 42 -5.92 0.92 -24.31
N LYS A 43 -6.12 -0.29 -23.79
CA LYS A 43 -7.16 -1.22 -24.30
C LYS A 43 -8.57 -0.74 -24.01
N ALA A 44 -8.77 0.07 -22.97
CA ALA A 44 -10.06 0.61 -22.59
C ALA A 44 -10.27 2.06 -23.07
N GLY A 45 -9.24 2.70 -23.63
CA GLY A 45 -9.32 4.03 -24.21
C GLY A 45 -9.46 5.17 -23.21
N PHE A 46 -9.02 4.97 -21.96
CA PHE A 46 -9.07 6.01 -20.92
C PHE A 46 -7.80 6.04 -20.06
N SER A 47 -7.63 7.14 -19.32
CA SER A 47 -6.62 7.29 -18.27
C SER A 47 -7.22 7.97 -17.05
N ILE A 48 -6.57 7.81 -15.89
CA ILE A 48 -7.03 8.38 -14.62
C ILE A 48 -5.85 8.73 -13.74
N ALA A 49 -5.93 9.84 -13.01
CA ALA A 49 -4.94 10.18 -11.98
C ALA A 49 -4.99 9.15 -10.84
N SER A 50 -3.83 8.68 -10.40
CA SER A 50 -3.73 7.72 -9.30
C SER A 50 -4.13 8.35 -7.96
N LEU A 51 -4.80 7.56 -7.10
CA LEU A 51 -5.11 7.91 -5.72
C LEU A 51 -4.07 7.31 -4.76
N ASP A 52 -2.79 7.42 -5.11
CA ASP A 52 -1.72 6.81 -4.34
C ASP A 52 -1.62 7.42 -2.93
N SER A 53 -1.57 6.54 -1.94
CA SER A 53 -1.26 6.90 -0.56
C SER A 53 0.09 6.31 -0.17
N SER A 54 0.83 7.02 0.68
CA SER A 54 2.11 6.52 1.17
C SER A 54 1.87 5.35 2.15
N PRO A 55 2.53 4.19 1.96
CA PRO A 55 2.44 3.05 2.87
C PRO A 55 3.22 3.34 4.15
N THR A 56 2.70 4.20 5.03
CA THR A 56 3.43 4.63 6.24
C THR A 56 3.31 3.62 7.38
N LEU A 57 2.09 3.13 7.69
CA LEU A 57 1.85 2.25 8.84
C LEU A 57 0.85 1.11 8.56
N GLY A 58 0.46 0.90 7.31
CA GLY A 58 -0.63 -0.02 6.97
C GLY A 58 -0.42 -0.79 5.68
N ILE A 59 -1.41 -1.62 5.35
CA ILE A 59 -1.53 -2.29 4.07
C ILE A 59 -2.33 -1.39 3.14
N ILE A 60 -1.78 -1.09 1.96
CA ILE A 60 -2.52 -0.46 0.87
C ILE A 60 -2.65 -1.46 -0.28
N GLN A 61 -3.72 -1.35 -1.07
CA GLN A 61 -3.97 -2.22 -2.23
C GLN A 61 -4.19 -1.37 -3.49
N PRO A 62 -3.12 -0.89 -4.13
CA PRO A 62 -3.24 -0.02 -5.31
C PRO A 62 -3.85 -0.73 -6.53
N ILE A 63 -3.76 -2.07 -6.61
CA ILE A 63 -4.27 -2.83 -7.76
C ILE A 63 -5.22 -3.92 -7.30
N GLN A 64 -6.39 -4.00 -7.95
CA GLN A 64 -7.26 -5.16 -7.97
C GLN A 64 -7.85 -5.33 -9.38
N MET A 65 -7.62 -6.48 -9.99
CA MET A 65 -8.09 -6.85 -11.31
C MET A 65 -8.88 -8.14 -11.22
N LEU A 66 -10.06 -8.19 -11.84
CA LEU A 66 -10.97 -9.32 -11.76
C LEU A 66 -11.19 -9.93 -13.14
N LEU A 67 -11.23 -11.26 -13.20
CA LEU A 67 -11.83 -12.00 -14.29
C LEU A 67 -13.36 -11.99 -14.15
N PRO A 68 -14.10 -12.23 -15.25
CA PRO A 68 -15.55 -12.43 -15.18
C PRO A 68 -15.94 -13.44 -14.12
N ALA A 69 -17.00 -13.15 -13.37
CA ALA A 69 -17.47 -14.03 -12.31
C ALA A 69 -17.94 -15.38 -12.89
N LYS A 70 -17.58 -16.47 -12.22
CA LYS A 70 -18.08 -17.82 -12.47
C LYS A 70 -18.52 -18.41 -11.13
N ASN A 71 -19.73 -18.97 -11.08
CA ASN A 71 -20.30 -19.57 -9.87
C ASN A 71 -20.27 -18.64 -8.63
N GLY A 72 -20.48 -17.33 -8.84
CA GLY A 72 -20.47 -16.34 -7.76
C GLY A 72 -19.08 -15.92 -7.24
N PHE A 73 -18.00 -16.37 -7.89
CA PHE A 73 -16.64 -15.95 -7.57
C PHE A 73 -15.95 -15.31 -8.79
N SER A 74 -15.25 -14.20 -8.57
CA SER A 74 -14.36 -13.60 -9.57
C SER A 74 -12.92 -13.88 -9.19
N ALA A 75 -12.29 -14.78 -9.96
CA ALA A 75 -10.84 -14.94 -9.90
C ALA A 75 -10.15 -13.60 -10.16
N ASN A 76 -9.08 -13.32 -9.43
CA ASN A 76 -8.51 -11.98 -9.40
C ASN A 76 -7.00 -12.00 -9.19
N VAL A 77 -6.38 -10.87 -9.57
CA VAL A 77 -5.02 -10.51 -9.15
C VAL A 77 -5.11 -9.19 -8.39
N ASN A 78 -4.48 -9.14 -7.22
CA ASN A 78 -4.31 -7.90 -6.47
C ASN A 78 -2.83 -7.66 -6.14
N VAL A 79 -2.47 -6.41 -5.88
CA VAL A 79 -1.15 -6.03 -5.36
C VAL A 79 -1.35 -5.28 -4.06
N GLN A 80 -0.71 -5.75 -3.01
CA GLN A 80 -0.64 -5.08 -1.72
C GLN A 80 0.76 -4.53 -1.47
N VAL A 81 0.84 -3.38 -0.79
CA VAL A 81 2.09 -2.87 -0.22
C VAL A 81 1.94 -2.87 1.29
N GLN A 82 2.86 -3.56 1.96
CA GLN A 82 2.83 -3.82 3.39
C GLN A 82 4.07 -3.22 4.04
N ALA A 83 3.90 -2.40 5.07
CA ALA A 83 5.02 -1.93 5.89
C ALA A 83 5.67 -3.13 6.60
N TYR A 84 6.97 -3.34 6.36
CA TYR A 84 7.74 -4.46 6.89
C TYR A 84 9.26 -4.19 6.84
N SER A 85 9.83 -3.88 8.00
CA SER A 85 11.26 -3.59 8.14
C SER A 85 12.15 -4.84 8.21
N GLY A 86 11.58 -6.03 8.44
CA GLY A 86 12.33 -7.28 8.50
C GLY A 86 12.89 -7.74 7.15
N THR A 87 13.75 -8.74 7.18
CA THR A 87 14.35 -9.41 6.02
C THR A 87 13.36 -10.29 5.25
N MET A 88 13.69 -10.67 4.02
CA MET A 88 12.83 -11.59 3.24
C MET A 88 12.69 -12.97 3.90
N GLN A 89 13.76 -13.47 4.53
CA GLN A 89 13.71 -14.72 5.29
C GLN A 89 12.76 -14.62 6.49
N GLU A 90 12.80 -13.52 7.27
CA GLU A 90 11.84 -13.33 8.36
C GLU A 90 10.40 -13.20 7.82
N TYR A 91 10.21 -12.57 6.66
CA TYR A 91 8.89 -12.47 6.02
C TYR A 91 8.37 -13.85 5.58
N LYS A 92 9.27 -14.69 5.09
CA LYS A 92 8.98 -16.09 4.77
C LYS A 92 8.52 -16.86 5.99
N ASP A 93 9.31 -16.82 7.07
CA ASP A 93 9.01 -17.51 8.32
C ASP A 93 7.66 -17.03 8.91
N LEU A 94 7.42 -15.71 8.88
CA LEU A 94 6.15 -15.11 9.28
C LEU A 94 4.99 -15.63 8.42
N SER A 95 5.15 -15.66 7.09
CA SER A 95 4.12 -16.10 6.16
C SER A 95 3.79 -17.59 6.36
N GLU A 96 4.80 -18.45 6.50
CA GLU A 96 4.61 -19.87 6.79
C GLU A 96 3.90 -20.09 8.12
N GLY A 97 4.24 -19.31 9.14
CA GLY A 97 3.53 -19.27 10.42
C GLY A 97 2.05 -18.93 10.24
N GLN A 98 1.73 -17.89 9.44
CA GLN A 98 0.34 -17.51 9.15
C GLN A 98 -0.42 -18.59 8.36
N PHE A 99 0.22 -19.23 7.37
CA PHE A 99 -0.37 -20.34 6.63
C PHE A 99 -0.76 -21.48 7.56
N LYS A 100 0.16 -21.88 8.45
CA LYS A 100 -0.09 -22.92 9.45
C LYS A 100 -1.24 -22.56 10.40
N LEU A 101 -1.23 -21.34 10.94
CA LEU A 101 -2.29 -20.87 11.87
C LEU A 101 -3.68 -20.85 11.21
N ARG A 102 -3.74 -20.61 9.90
CA ARG A 102 -5.00 -20.58 9.13
C ARG A 102 -5.38 -21.92 8.51
N GLY A 103 -4.58 -22.97 8.73
CA GLY A 103 -4.82 -24.28 8.12
C GLY A 103 -4.69 -24.28 6.60
N LEU A 104 -3.87 -23.40 6.04
CA LEU A 104 -3.56 -23.35 4.61
C LEU A 104 -2.44 -24.34 4.29
N THR A 105 -2.55 -25.00 3.14
CA THR A 105 -1.54 -25.94 2.64
C THR A 105 -0.65 -25.24 1.63
N VAL A 106 0.64 -25.14 1.93
CA VAL A 106 1.66 -24.66 0.98
C VAL A 106 2.01 -25.79 0.02
N LEU A 107 1.92 -25.51 -1.28
CA LEU A 107 2.23 -26.42 -2.38
C LEU A 107 3.63 -26.15 -2.95
N TYR A 108 4.02 -24.88 -3.00
CA TYR A 108 5.32 -24.45 -3.50
C TYR A 108 5.82 -23.24 -2.72
N ILE A 109 7.13 -23.20 -2.51
CA ILE A 109 7.83 -22.06 -1.94
C ILE A 109 9.20 -21.92 -2.58
N ASN A 110 9.56 -20.71 -2.98
CA ASN A 110 10.86 -20.45 -3.58
C ASN A 110 11.31 -19.01 -3.33
N GLU A 111 12.51 -18.88 -2.80
CA GLU A 111 13.13 -17.60 -2.47
C GLU A 111 14.26 -17.30 -3.44
N GLN A 112 14.27 -16.10 -4.00
CA GLN A 112 15.28 -15.65 -4.96
C GLN A 112 15.63 -14.19 -4.68
N GLY A 113 16.79 -13.96 -4.05
CA GLY A 113 17.27 -12.62 -3.74
C GLY A 113 16.30 -11.86 -2.84
N ASN A 114 15.72 -10.77 -3.34
CA ASN A 114 14.72 -9.96 -2.63
C ASN A 114 13.28 -10.35 -2.97
N SER A 115 13.04 -11.55 -3.48
CA SER A 115 11.71 -12.03 -3.88
C SER A 115 11.39 -13.40 -3.30
N LEU A 116 10.10 -13.65 -3.08
CA LEU A 116 9.60 -14.89 -2.51
C LEU A 116 8.29 -15.27 -3.21
N THR A 117 8.23 -16.48 -3.76
CA THR A 117 7.06 -17.02 -4.44
C THR A 117 6.42 -18.10 -3.57
N PHE A 118 5.09 -18.09 -3.51
CA PHE A 118 4.27 -19.10 -2.87
C PHE A 118 3.19 -19.61 -3.81
N GLU A 119 2.90 -20.90 -3.73
CA GLU A 119 1.63 -21.47 -4.19
C GLU A 119 1.00 -22.20 -3.00
N TYR A 120 -0.26 -21.94 -2.71
CA TYR A 120 -0.94 -22.50 -1.55
C TYR A 120 -2.44 -22.54 -1.76
N ARG A 121 -3.12 -23.38 -0.97
CA ARG A 121 -4.57 -23.57 -1.04
C ARG A 121 -5.19 -23.76 0.34
N GLY A 122 -6.50 -23.62 0.42
CA GLY A 122 -7.24 -23.81 1.66
C GLY A 122 -8.62 -23.21 1.63
N LYS A 123 -9.29 -23.17 2.79
CA LYS A 123 -10.65 -22.65 2.90
C LYS A 123 -10.66 -21.27 3.54
N MET A 124 -11.37 -20.33 2.92
CA MET A 124 -11.61 -18.99 3.47
C MET A 124 -13.03 -18.54 3.14
N GLN A 125 -13.76 -17.99 4.12
CA GLN A 125 -15.16 -17.55 3.93
C GLN A 125 -16.05 -18.62 3.27
N SER A 126 -15.89 -19.88 3.70
CA SER A 126 -16.60 -21.06 3.16
C SER A 126 -16.27 -21.43 1.70
N LEU A 127 -15.30 -20.78 1.06
CA LEU A 127 -14.81 -21.12 -0.28
C LEU A 127 -13.50 -21.90 -0.20
N SER A 128 -13.38 -22.96 -1.00
CA SER A 128 -12.09 -23.59 -1.28
C SER A 128 -11.36 -22.77 -2.34
N LEU A 129 -10.23 -22.22 -1.98
CA LEU A 129 -9.48 -21.26 -2.79
C LEU A 129 -8.05 -21.74 -3.01
N HIS A 130 -7.50 -21.30 -4.13
CA HIS A 130 -6.12 -21.50 -4.55
C HIS A 130 -5.46 -20.15 -4.80
N TRP A 131 -4.23 -20.00 -4.32
CA TRP A 131 -3.45 -18.80 -4.44
C TRP A 131 -2.08 -19.07 -5.03
N TYR A 132 -1.65 -18.14 -5.88
CA TYR A 132 -0.25 -18.00 -6.29
C TYR A 132 0.18 -16.57 -5.97
N ALA A 133 1.24 -16.41 -5.20
CA ALA A 133 1.68 -15.10 -4.75
C ALA A 133 3.18 -14.90 -4.98
N LYS A 134 3.57 -13.66 -5.27
CA LYS A 134 4.96 -13.23 -5.36
C LYS A 134 5.17 -11.95 -4.58
N ALA A 135 6.02 -12.04 -3.57
CA ALA A 135 6.45 -10.93 -2.73
C ALA A 135 7.80 -10.38 -3.22
N PHE A 136 7.96 -9.06 -3.16
CA PHE A 136 9.22 -8.36 -3.40
C PHE A 136 9.52 -7.40 -2.26
N LYS A 137 10.76 -7.38 -1.77
CA LYS A 137 11.21 -6.41 -0.76
C LYS A 137 11.93 -5.23 -1.43
N LYS A 138 11.54 -4.00 -1.06
CA LYS A 138 12.24 -2.75 -1.38
C LYS A 138 12.13 -1.81 -0.18
N GLY A 139 13.26 -1.48 0.45
CA GLY A 139 13.28 -0.73 1.70
C GLY A 139 12.50 -1.45 2.81
N ASP A 140 11.68 -0.70 3.53
CA ASP A 140 10.84 -1.18 4.64
C ASP A 140 9.45 -1.64 4.16
N HIS A 141 9.34 -2.13 2.93
CA HIS A 141 8.08 -2.58 2.35
C HIS A 141 8.18 -3.92 1.66
N ILE A 142 7.10 -4.69 1.77
CA ILE A 142 6.80 -5.85 0.93
C ILE A 142 5.72 -5.48 -0.07
N TYR A 143 5.98 -5.76 -1.35
CA TYR A 143 5.04 -5.64 -2.45
C TYR A 143 4.58 -7.05 -2.81
N LEU A 144 3.33 -7.37 -2.51
CA LEU A 144 2.76 -8.71 -2.64
C LEU A 144 1.73 -8.73 -3.77
N ALA A 145 2.10 -9.33 -4.90
CA ALA A 145 1.16 -9.65 -5.97
C ALA A 145 0.55 -11.03 -5.70
N THR A 146 -0.78 -11.12 -5.67
CA THR A 146 -1.50 -12.38 -5.37
C THR A 146 -2.57 -12.65 -6.42
N ALA A 147 -2.48 -13.80 -7.07
CA ALA A 147 -3.55 -14.42 -7.82
C ALA A 147 -4.42 -15.28 -6.90
N THR A 148 -5.75 -15.21 -7.08
CA THR A 148 -6.72 -16.04 -6.37
C THR A 148 -7.74 -16.63 -7.34
N SER A 149 -8.02 -17.92 -7.21
CA SER A 149 -9.17 -18.60 -7.84
C SER A 149 -9.86 -19.50 -6.81
N THR A 150 -11.07 -19.98 -7.12
CA THR A 150 -11.56 -21.21 -6.49
C THR A 150 -10.66 -22.38 -6.87
N GLU A 151 -10.58 -23.38 -6.00
CA GLU A 151 -9.81 -24.61 -6.30
C GLU A 151 -10.33 -25.29 -7.58
N ASP A 152 -11.66 -25.34 -7.76
CA ASP A 152 -12.31 -25.98 -8.90
C ASP A 152 -11.98 -25.29 -10.25
N ASP A 153 -11.77 -23.97 -10.24
CA ASP A 153 -11.42 -23.21 -11.43
C ASP A 153 -9.92 -22.89 -11.53
N TRP A 154 -9.08 -23.37 -10.60
CA TRP A 154 -7.65 -23.04 -10.59
C TRP A 154 -6.98 -23.46 -11.89
N GLU A 155 -7.12 -24.72 -12.29
CA GLU A 155 -6.49 -25.26 -13.50
C GLU A 155 -6.91 -24.50 -14.78
N LEU A 156 -8.15 -24.00 -14.80
CA LEU A 156 -8.66 -23.19 -15.92
C LEU A 156 -8.03 -21.79 -15.95
N ASN A 157 -7.85 -21.16 -14.79
CA ASN A 157 -7.44 -19.76 -14.70
C ASN A 157 -5.93 -19.56 -14.47
N LYS A 158 -5.22 -20.58 -13.97
CA LYS A 158 -3.87 -20.43 -13.40
C LYS A 158 -2.87 -19.83 -14.37
N GLU A 159 -2.89 -20.21 -15.64
CA GLU A 159 -1.92 -19.70 -16.62
C GLU A 159 -2.00 -18.18 -16.77
N GLN A 160 -3.21 -17.65 -16.98
CA GLN A 160 -3.43 -16.22 -17.13
C GLN A 160 -3.12 -15.47 -15.82
N LEU A 161 -3.58 -16.00 -14.69
CA LEU A 161 -3.39 -15.37 -13.38
C LEU A 161 -1.92 -15.34 -12.97
N MET A 162 -1.21 -16.47 -13.08
CA MET A 162 0.21 -16.58 -12.76
C MET A 162 1.05 -15.74 -13.72
N SER A 163 0.72 -15.72 -15.01
CA SER A 163 1.39 -14.85 -15.99
C SER A 163 1.28 -13.37 -15.59
N ASN A 164 0.10 -12.93 -15.16
CA ASN A 164 -0.11 -11.57 -14.68
C ASN A 164 0.72 -11.27 -13.41
N VAL A 165 0.68 -12.15 -12.39
CA VAL A 165 1.52 -12.00 -11.19
C VAL A 165 3.01 -11.96 -11.55
N ASN A 166 3.47 -12.83 -12.44
CA ASN A 166 4.87 -12.89 -12.85
C ASN A 166 5.33 -11.71 -13.71
N SER A 167 4.39 -10.98 -14.31
CA SER A 167 4.69 -9.74 -15.03
C SER A 167 4.96 -8.54 -14.11
N PHE A 168 4.59 -8.64 -12.82
CA PHE A 168 4.80 -7.58 -11.84
C PHE A 168 6.30 -7.32 -11.62
N LYS A 169 6.68 -6.04 -11.62
CA LYS A 169 8.05 -5.57 -11.39
C LYS A 169 8.00 -4.26 -10.63
N LEU A 170 8.95 -4.07 -9.72
CA LEU A 170 9.19 -2.77 -9.12
C LEU A 170 9.89 -1.87 -10.13
N SER A 171 9.45 -0.61 -10.23
CA SER A 171 10.21 0.43 -10.91
C SER A 171 11.55 0.64 -10.21
N LYS A 172 12.56 1.03 -10.99
CA LYS A 172 13.90 1.37 -10.48
C LYS A 172 13.78 2.55 -9.53
#